data_AF-A0A2H3BGT0-F1
#
_entry.id   AF-A0A2H3BGT0-F1
#
_cell.length_a   1.000
_cell.length_b   1.000
_cell.length_c   1.000
_cell.angle_alpha   90.00
_cell.angle_beta   90.00
_cell.angle_gamma   90.00
#
_symmetry.space_group_name_H-M   'P 1'
#
loop_
_entity.id
_entity.type
_entity.pdbx_description
1 polymer ?
#
loop_
_entity_poly.entity_id
_entity_poly.type
_entity_poly.pdbx_seq_one_letter_code
_entity_poly.pdbx_strand_id
1 'polypeptide(L)' 'MAKIIGHLEFTMSKRLKDWSVIDVVHSVTYPTLLVSAPQDEMWEPAVRPFFLHIPEVSVR' A
#
# COMPACT_ATOMS: atom_id res chain seq x y z
N MET A 1 -18.29 -30.30 -0.22
CA MET A 1 -16.97 -29.73 -0.59
C MET A 1 -17.08 -28.22 -0.38
N ALA A 2 -16.44 -27.67 0.65
CA ALA A 2 -16.52 -26.24 0.94
C ALA A 2 -15.74 -25.47 -0.13
N LYS A 3 -16.39 -24.52 -0.81
CA LYS A 3 -15.73 -23.57 -1.70
C LYS A 3 -14.80 -22.73 -0.82
N ILE A 4 -13.50 -22.90 -0.96
CA ILE A 4 -12.54 -21.94 -0.43
C ILE A 4 -12.84 -20.64 -1.17
N ILE A 5 -13.52 -19.72 -0.50
CA ILE A 5 -13.63 -18.34 -0.95
C ILE A 5 -12.20 -17.85 -0.87
N GLY A 6 -11.56 -17.61 -2.02
CA GLY A 6 -10.20 -17.08 -2.06
C GLY A 6 -10.10 -15.88 -1.12
N HIS A 7 -9.00 -15.77 -0.38
CA HIS A 7 -8.75 -14.66 0.52
C HIS A 7 -9.07 -13.35 -0.22
N LEU A 8 -10.03 -12.60 0.31
CA LEU A 8 -10.57 -11.43 -0.37
C LEU A 8 -9.48 -10.37 -0.60
N GLU A 9 -8.48 -10.31 0.29
CA GLU A 9 -7.30 -9.44 0.19
C GLU A 9 -6.40 -9.81 -1.01
N PHE A 10 -6.20 -11.11 -1.27
CA PHE A 10 -5.31 -11.59 -2.33
C PHE A 10 -6.01 -11.82 -3.68
N THR A 11 -7.33 -11.66 -3.73
CA THR A 11 -8.13 -11.89 -4.95
C THR A 11 -8.86 -10.63 -5.37
N MET A 12 -8.12 -9.67 -5.94
CA MET A 12 -8.71 -8.46 -6.53
C MET A 12 -9.33 -8.76 -7.90
N SER A 13 -10.65 -8.82 -7.96
CA SER A 13 -11.39 -9.22 -9.17
C SER A 13 -11.79 -8.06 -10.10
N LYS A 14 -11.66 -6.79 -9.69
CA LYS A 14 -12.24 -5.64 -10.41
C LYS A 14 -11.42 -4.33 -10.27
N ARG A 15 -12.13 -3.20 -10.08
CA ARG A 15 -11.82 -1.80 -10.45
C ARG A 15 -10.47 -1.20 -10.06
N LEU A 16 -9.76 -1.78 -9.09
CA LEU A 16 -8.49 -1.23 -8.59
C LEU A 16 -7.27 -2.06 -9.02
N LYS A 17 -7.44 -3.09 -9.87
CA LYS A 17 -6.34 -3.96 -10.32
C LYS A 17 -5.16 -3.17 -10.90
N ASP A 18 -5.45 -2.11 -11.63
CA ASP A 18 -4.45 -1.26 -12.29
C ASP A 18 -4.33 0.13 -11.64
N TRP A 19 -4.94 0.33 -10.46
CA TRP A 19 -4.91 1.62 -9.77
C TRP A 19 -3.58 1.82 -9.04
N SER A 20 -3.05 3.03 -9.11
CA SER A 20 -1.84 3.44 -8.40
C SER A 20 -1.91 4.93 -8.05
N VAL A 21 -1.27 5.30 -6.95
CA VAL A 21 -1.02 6.69 -6.54
C VAL A 21 0.46 7.06 -6.59
N ILE A 22 1.34 6.13 -6.96
CA ILE A 22 2.81 6.33 -6.91
C ILE A 22 3.24 7.56 -7.72
N ASP A 23 2.58 7.82 -8.85
CA ASP A 23 2.90 8.95 -9.71
C ASP A 23 2.52 10.31 -9.10
N VAL A 24 1.72 10.33 -8.02
CA VAL A 24 1.20 11.57 -7.41
C VAL A 24 1.55 11.73 -5.93
N VAL A 25 2.08 10.71 -5.23
CA VAL A 25 2.40 10.82 -3.79
C VAL A 25 3.41 11.93 -3.46
N HIS A 26 4.21 12.35 -4.43
CA HIS A 26 5.14 13.49 -4.29
C HIS A 26 4.43 14.84 -4.08
N SER A 27 3.13 14.93 -4.39
CA SER A 27 2.34 16.13 -4.17
C SER A 27 1.81 16.25 -2.73
N VAL A 28 2.10 15.29 -1.85
CA VAL A 28 1.72 15.36 -0.43
C VAL A 28 2.60 16.37 0.28
N THR A 29 2.01 17.47 0.76
CA THR A 29 2.73 18.59 1.40
C THR A 29 2.60 18.61 2.92
N TYR A 30 1.91 17.64 3.52
CA TYR A 30 1.68 17.60 4.96
C TYR A 30 2.56 16.52 5.62
N PRO A 31 3.00 16.74 6.88
CA PRO A 31 3.69 15.73 7.65
C PRO A 31 2.92 14.42 7.66
N THR A 32 3.56 13.35 7.20
CA THR A 32 2.93 12.04 7.01
C THR A 32 3.62 11.00 7.89
N LEU A 33 2.82 10.15 8.51
CA LEU A 33 3.30 8.98 9.25
C LEU A 33 3.04 7.71 8.43
N LEU A 34 4.11 6.97 8.13
CA LEU A 34 4.08 5.65 7.52
C LEU A 34 4.26 4.59 8.60
N VAL A 35 3.24 3.77 8.83
CA VAL A 35 3.28 2.64 9.78
C VAL A 35 3.34 1.35 9.00
N SER A 36 4.23 0.43 9.38
CA SER A 36 4.30 -0.91 8.78
C SER A 36 4.70 -1.97 9.80
N ALA A 37 4.23 -3.21 9.62
CA ALA A 37 4.62 -4.34 10.46
C ALA A 37 5.41 -5.40 9.66
N PRO A 38 6.36 -6.12 10.27
CA PRO A 38 7.15 -7.13 9.56
C PRO A 38 6.34 -8.30 8.98
N GLN A 39 5.16 -8.56 9.53
CA GLN A 39 4.24 -9.64 9.10
C GLN A 39 2.93 -9.08 8.51
N ASP A 40 2.90 -7.81 8.13
CA ASP A 40 1.76 -7.22 7.43
C ASP A 40 1.52 -7.93 6.08
N GLU A 41 0.29 -7.91 5.60
CA GLU A 41 -0.04 -8.33 4.24
C GLU A 41 0.55 -7.37 3.19
N MET A 42 0.72 -6.10 3.55
CA MET A 42 1.35 -5.07 2.72
C MET A 42 2.87 -5.05 2.93
N TRP A 43 3.59 -5.82 2.10
CA TRP A 43 5.04 -5.96 2.20
C TRP A 43 5.81 -4.69 1.80
N GLU A 44 7.11 -4.64 2.17
CA GLU A 44 8.02 -3.52 1.90
C GLU A 44 7.86 -2.91 0.49
N PRO A 45 7.78 -3.68 -0.62
CA PRO A 45 7.65 -3.09 -1.95
C PRO A 45 6.38 -2.24 -2.16
N ALA A 46 5.29 -2.55 -1.45
CA ALA A 46 4.04 -1.81 -1.54
C ALA A 46 4.11 -0.46 -0.80
N VAL A 47 4.86 -0.41 0.31
CA VAL A 47 4.97 0.79 1.17
C VAL A 47 6.19 1.67 0.84
N ARG A 48 7.22 1.10 0.23
CA ARG A 48 8.46 1.80 -0.14
C ARG A 48 8.26 3.06 -0.98
N PRO A 49 7.33 3.12 -1.96
CA PRO A 49 7.12 4.34 -2.73
C PRO A 49 6.69 5.54 -1.87
N PHE A 50 5.94 5.31 -0.79
CA PHE A 50 5.53 6.37 0.13
C PHE A 50 6.74 6.92 0.92
N PHE A 51 7.63 6.03 1.37
CA PHE A 51 8.88 6.45 2.03
C PHE A 51 9.81 7.23 1.08
N LEU A 52 9.89 6.83 -0.19
CA LEU A 52 10.81 7.43 -1.15
C LEU A 52 10.32 8.77 -1.72
N HIS A 53 9.01 8.94 -1.88
CA HIS A 53 8.46 10.04 -2.68
C HIS A 53 7.64 11.06 -1.88
N ILE A 54 7.21 10.76 -0.64
CA ILE A 54 6.58 11.78 0.21
C ILE A 54 7.69 12.63 0.86
N PRO A 55 7.73 13.96 0.66
CA PRO A 55 8.82 14.82 1.14
C PRO A 55 9.02 14.81 2.66
N GLU A 56 7.92 14.81 3.43
CA GLU A 56 7.94 14.88 4.90
C GLU A 56 7.31 13.63 5.51
N VAL A 57 7.97 12.48 5.33
CA VAL A 57 7.52 11.18 5.84
C VAL A 57 8.34 10.72 7.05
N SER A 58 7.64 10.26 8.09
CA SER A 58 8.22 9.58 9.24
C SER A 58 7.77 8.12 9.26
N VAL A 59 8.60 7.21 9.78
CA VAL A 59 8.31 5.77 9.80
C VAL A 59 8.13 5.27 11.24
N ARG A 60 7.18 4.35 11.43
CA ARG A 60 6.94 3.62 12.70
C ARG A 60 6.77 2.14 12.48
#